data_AF-A0A378LAQ1-F1
#
_entry.id   AF-A0A378LAQ1-F1
#
_cell.length_a   1.000
_cell.length_b   1.000
_cell.length_c   1.000
_cell.angle_alpha   90.00
_cell.angle_beta   90.00
_cell.angle_gamma   90.00
#
_symmetry.space_group_name_H-M   'P 1'
#
loop_
_entity.id
_entity.type
_entity.pdbx_description
1 polymer ?
#
loop_
_entity_poly.entity_id
_entity_poly.type
_entity_poly.pdbx_seq_one_letter_code
_entity_poly.pdbx_strand_id
1 'polypeptide(L)'
;MPLDVNKEADVPVSDEEYKDWLIELMYEAKYHPDPGGMCFGIANMGMQAILAEEFNLFEERFLELIDIYDERDEIHKVIEILKEEAINPTKQLRDDPKKTLINTLKLEEKLRELRKTWTAHLLRVEKIDFSQLKEELNKKENEFLYPIFIEQELEQCKNELGKLKTELTNPESDYLAFFEGTEIYQRLWLHSYLLEKGKQIKQDTLLSAPLALSKKLEQSGGICRIGSFIGGYNSDELFQYFSTLKKELDGIKEPIVLILGSGDHAITVGYDPTKNEWLFVNGSRKPEHIPGDNLQKVAQNIMDVFAMGNQCSFVTNIYCNKSNEEEFKKRIVAWEKQPKFQEIHRIDAKKVKQSGSHLLLLAAMENDPIIVKKLIKEGMNPNLVADENGNTPFLIAVCCNHIEVMAELLACPKKITMSLNVQVDSLYKFAREAQIYEHSIDELVKKKIGREKTIDSTTVISFSLHELATALGYTEISNLLSQYEQKEPGKTNSDNFVFFKTEEYLSSSSMSSSKPSAEKKTALPNPFENH
;
A
#
# COMPACT_ATOMS: atom_id res chain seq x y z
N MET A 1 0.97 -22.40 -29.48
CA MET A 1 -0.46 -22.57 -29.85
C MET A 1 -1.26 -21.77 -28.84
N PRO A 2 -2.27 -20.97 -29.21
CA PRO A 2 -3.05 -20.27 -28.20
C PRO A 2 -3.90 -21.30 -27.47
N LEU A 3 -3.66 -21.44 -26.16
CA LEU A 3 -4.58 -22.10 -25.25
C LEU A 3 -5.74 -21.11 -25.04
N ASP A 4 -6.91 -21.52 -25.49
CA ASP A 4 -8.16 -20.78 -25.32
C ASP A 4 -8.53 -20.84 -23.83
N VAL A 5 -8.11 -19.83 -23.07
CA VAL A 5 -8.49 -19.67 -21.66
C VAL A 5 -9.77 -18.85 -21.65
N ASN A 6 -10.86 -19.49 -21.25
CA ASN A 6 -12.15 -18.86 -21.04
C ASN A 6 -12.00 -17.58 -20.21
N LYS A 7 -12.49 -16.46 -20.75
CA LYS A 7 -12.78 -15.23 -20.00
C LYS A 7 -13.80 -15.55 -18.91
N GLU A 8 -13.32 -15.86 -17.71
CA GLU A 8 -14.14 -15.79 -16.51
C GLU A 8 -14.38 -14.31 -16.17
N ALA A 9 -15.62 -14.03 -15.75
CA ALA A 9 -16.16 -12.71 -15.53
C ALA A 9 -15.38 -11.92 -14.47
N ASP A 10 -15.29 -10.60 -14.65
CA ASP A 10 -14.76 -9.61 -13.71
C ASP A 10 -15.27 -9.87 -12.28
N VAL A 11 -14.47 -10.58 -11.49
CA VAL A 11 -14.53 -10.57 -10.04
C VAL A 11 -13.76 -9.32 -9.60
N PRO A 12 -14.31 -8.48 -8.70
CA PRO A 12 -13.55 -7.35 -8.18
C PRO A 12 -12.37 -7.89 -7.36
N VAL A 13 -11.20 -7.89 -8.00
CA VAL A 13 -9.87 -8.06 -7.42
C VAL A 13 -9.73 -7.05 -6.27
N SER A 14 -9.25 -7.48 -5.11
CA SER A 14 -9.10 -6.59 -3.96
C SER A 14 -8.05 -5.50 -4.26
N ASP A 15 -8.19 -4.31 -3.67
CA ASP A 15 -7.22 -3.21 -3.85
C ASP A 15 -5.78 -3.57 -3.39
N GLU A 16 -5.61 -4.68 -2.65
CA GLU A 16 -4.30 -5.23 -2.26
C GLU A 16 -3.62 -6.00 -3.40
N GLU A 17 -4.35 -6.83 -4.17
CA GLU A 17 -3.79 -7.57 -5.33
C GLU A 17 -3.26 -6.61 -6.42
N TYR A 18 -3.86 -5.42 -6.56
CA TYR A 18 -3.42 -4.43 -7.54
C TYR A 18 -2.18 -3.61 -7.12
N LYS A 19 -1.63 -3.77 -5.91
CA LYS A 19 -0.38 -3.08 -5.51
C LYS A 19 0.87 -3.91 -5.81
N ASP A 20 0.73 -5.23 -5.94
CA ASP A 20 1.87 -6.15 -6.07
C ASP A 20 2.56 -6.07 -7.43
N TRP A 21 1.81 -5.77 -8.50
CA TRP A 21 2.37 -5.78 -9.85
C TRP A 21 3.52 -4.80 -10.04
N LEU A 22 3.36 -3.55 -9.58
CA LEU A 22 4.40 -2.53 -9.74
C LEU A 22 5.61 -2.80 -8.84
N ILE A 23 5.37 -3.35 -7.65
CA ILE A 23 6.42 -3.79 -6.72
C ILE A 23 7.28 -4.87 -7.39
N GLU A 24 6.66 -5.87 -8.02
CA GLU A 24 7.37 -6.91 -8.75
C GLU A 24 8.20 -6.37 -9.91
N LEU A 25 7.64 -5.46 -10.72
CA LEU A 25 8.38 -4.82 -11.81
C LEU A 25 9.57 -4.00 -11.30
N MET A 26 9.40 -3.25 -10.21
CA MET A 26 10.49 -2.50 -9.60
C MET A 26 11.61 -3.42 -9.09
N TYR A 27 11.29 -4.55 -8.46
CA TYR A 27 12.30 -5.55 -8.07
C TYR A 27 13.04 -6.14 -9.28
N GLU A 28 12.31 -6.41 -10.37
CA GLU A 28 12.89 -6.93 -11.60
C GLU A 28 13.88 -5.94 -12.22
N ALA A 29 13.55 -4.64 -12.15
CA ALA A 29 14.38 -3.51 -12.55
C ALA A 29 15.47 -3.11 -11.51
N LYS A 30 15.62 -3.86 -10.42
CA LYS A 30 16.63 -3.66 -9.35
C LYS A 30 16.44 -2.41 -8.48
N TYR A 31 15.22 -1.92 -8.38
CA TYR A 31 14.81 -0.94 -7.38
C TYR A 31 14.37 -1.63 -6.07
N HIS A 32 14.14 -0.83 -5.03
CA HIS A 32 13.88 -1.25 -3.66
C HIS A 32 12.48 -0.76 -3.20
N PRO A 33 11.39 -1.21 -3.83
CA PRO A 33 10.03 -0.86 -3.42
C PRO A 33 9.79 -1.19 -1.94
N ASP A 34 9.04 -0.32 -1.27
CA ASP A 34 8.49 -0.54 0.07
C ASP A 34 6.97 -0.62 -0.08
N PRO A 35 6.37 -1.80 0.11
CA PRO A 35 4.92 -1.97 -0.03
C PRO A 35 4.10 -0.97 0.79
N GLY A 36 4.60 -0.55 1.97
CA GLY A 36 3.95 0.44 2.83
C GLY A 36 4.05 1.88 2.32
N GLY A 37 4.91 2.17 1.35
CA GLY A 37 5.14 3.51 0.79
C GLY A 37 4.79 3.69 -0.68
N MET A 38 4.44 2.61 -1.38
CA MET A 38 4.15 2.64 -2.82
C MET A 38 3.05 3.64 -3.19
N CYS A 39 1.96 3.68 -2.41
CA CYS A 39 0.85 4.61 -2.63
C CYS A 39 1.32 6.07 -2.61
N PHE A 40 2.21 6.43 -1.68
CA PHE A 40 2.80 7.76 -1.57
C PHE A 40 3.72 8.07 -2.76
N GLY A 41 4.53 7.10 -3.17
CA GLY A 41 5.37 7.23 -4.37
C GLY A 41 4.56 7.54 -5.64
N ILE A 42 3.58 6.69 -5.94
CA ILE A 42 2.73 6.83 -7.13
C ILE A 42 1.90 8.12 -7.05
N ALA A 43 1.36 8.48 -5.89
CA ALA A 43 0.62 9.72 -5.71
C ALA A 43 1.50 10.94 -6.05
N ASN A 44 2.74 11.00 -5.57
CA ASN A 44 3.62 12.11 -5.89
C ASN A 44 4.03 12.13 -7.37
N MET A 45 4.23 10.98 -8.01
CA MET A 45 4.47 10.92 -9.46
C MET A 45 3.26 11.40 -10.27
N GLY A 46 2.04 11.04 -9.84
CA GLY A 46 0.79 11.54 -10.41
C GLY A 46 0.62 13.05 -10.23
N MET A 47 0.88 13.57 -9.02
CA MET A 47 0.86 15.02 -8.74
C MET A 47 1.78 15.76 -9.70
N GLN A 48 3.00 15.29 -9.89
CA GLN A 48 3.94 15.92 -10.79
C GLN A 48 3.45 15.91 -12.23
N ALA A 49 2.96 14.78 -12.72
CA ALA A 49 2.42 14.69 -14.08
C ALA A 49 1.27 15.68 -14.30
N ILE A 50 0.39 15.85 -13.31
CA ILE A 50 -0.71 16.82 -13.38
C ILE A 50 -0.18 18.26 -13.39
N LEU A 51 0.72 18.61 -12.47
CA LEU A 51 1.26 19.97 -12.38
C LEU A 51 2.18 20.33 -13.55
N ALA A 52 2.74 19.33 -14.23
CA ALA A 52 3.49 19.46 -15.47
C ALA A 52 2.60 19.48 -16.72
N GLU A 53 1.28 19.30 -16.59
CA GLU A 53 0.33 19.13 -17.70
C GLU A 53 0.70 17.94 -18.63
N GLU A 54 1.24 16.88 -18.05
CA GLU A 54 1.75 15.67 -18.72
C GLU A 54 1.02 14.40 -18.24
N PHE A 55 -0.23 14.56 -17.78
CA PHE A 55 -1.01 13.45 -17.23
C PHE A 55 -1.23 12.30 -18.22
N ASN A 56 -1.46 12.60 -19.51
CA ASN A 56 -1.60 11.56 -20.54
C ASN A 56 -0.32 10.73 -20.70
N LEU A 57 0.87 11.37 -20.61
CA LEU A 57 2.15 10.65 -20.67
C LEU A 57 2.36 9.74 -19.45
N PHE A 58 1.86 10.17 -18.29
CA PHE A 58 1.84 9.34 -17.09
C PHE A 58 0.87 8.16 -17.24
N GLU A 59 -0.32 8.38 -17.79
CA GLU A 59 -1.31 7.34 -18.05
C GLU A 59 -0.80 6.29 -19.05
N GLU A 60 -0.28 6.72 -20.20
CA GLU A 60 0.31 5.85 -21.23
C GLU A 60 1.39 4.94 -20.62
N ARG A 61 2.32 5.51 -19.87
CA ARG A 61 3.38 4.76 -19.17
C ARG A 61 2.81 3.76 -18.17
N PHE A 62 1.78 4.14 -17.41
CA PHE A 62 1.16 3.27 -16.42
C PHE A 62 0.49 2.07 -17.09
N LEU A 63 -0.16 2.28 -18.24
CA LEU A 63 -0.78 1.21 -19.03
C LEU A 63 0.26 0.28 -19.66
N GLU A 64 1.33 0.83 -20.23
CA GLU A 64 2.42 0.01 -20.80
C GLU A 64 3.08 -0.88 -19.75
N LEU A 65 3.28 -0.36 -18.53
CA LEU A 65 3.81 -1.17 -17.43
C LEU A 65 2.85 -2.28 -16.98
N ILE A 66 1.53 -2.05 -17.00
CA ILE A 66 0.54 -3.09 -16.75
C ILE A 66 0.63 -4.18 -17.83
N ASP A 67 0.71 -3.80 -19.11
CA ASP A 67 0.81 -4.76 -20.21
C ASP A 67 2.08 -5.63 -20.08
N ILE A 68 3.21 -5.02 -19.70
CA ILE A 68 4.47 -5.76 -19.41
C ILE A 68 4.29 -6.72 -18.24
N TYR A 69 3.57 -6.32 -17.18
CA TYR A 69 3.31 -7.20 -16.04
C TYR A 69 2.41 -8.37 -16.43
N ASP A 70 1.34 -8.13 -17.16
CA ASP A 70 0.39 -9.16 -17.58
C ASP A 70 1.10 -10.21 -18.45
N GLU A 71 1.91 -9.79 -19.42
CA GLU A 71 2.73 -10.71 -20.23
C GLU A 71 3.72 -11.50 -19.36
N ARG A 72 4.37 -10.83 -18.41
CA ARG A 72 5.29 -11.48 -17.47
C ARG A 72 4.57 -12.54 -16.63
N ASP A 73 3.42 -12.23 -16.06
CA ASP A 73 2.65 -13.13 -15.19
C ASP A 73 2.14 -14.35 -15.96
N GLU A 74 1.66 -14.15 -17.19
CA GLU A 74 1.31 -15.26 -18.09
C GLU A 74 2.49 -16.20 -18.34
N ILE A 75 3.69 -15.68 -18.58
CA ILE A 75 4.89 -16.50 -18.77
C ILE A 75 5.25 -17.27 -17.48
N HIS A 76 5.13 -16.66 -16.30
CA HIS A 76 5.38 -17.35 -15.03
C HIS A 76 4.39 -18.49 -14.80
N LYS A 77 3.10 -18.29 -15.09
CA LYS A 77 2.09 -19.36 -15.05
C LYS A 77 2.44 -20.53 -15.97
N VAL A 78 2.92 -20.24 -17.19
CA VAL A 78 3.40 -21.27 -18.12
C VAL A 78 4.61 -22.02 -17.55
N ILE A 79 5.57 -21.31 -16.96
CA ILE A 79 6.75 -21.93 -16.34
C ILE A 79 6.36 -22.90 -15.22
N GLU A 80 5.42 -22.53 -14.35
CA GLU A 80 4.97 -23.42 -13.27
C GLU A 80 4.30 -24.69 -13.82
N ILE A 81 3.44 -24.56 -14.83
CA ILE A 81 2.85 -25.71 -15.52
C ILE A 81 3.93 -26.62 -16.12
N LEU A 82 4.92 -26.04 -16.80
CA LEU A 82 6.02 -26.79 -17.41
C LEU A 82 6.89 -27.51 -16.36
N LYS A 83 7.14 -26.89 -15.20
CA LYS A 83 7.86 -27.52 -14.07
C LYS A 83 7.08 -28.70 -13.50
N GLU A 84 5.77 -28.57 -13.34
CA GLU A 84 4.91 -29.67 -12.90
C GLU A 84 4.90 -30.83 -13.91
N GLU A 85 4.78 -30.50 -15.21
CA GLU A 85 4.84 -31.49 -16.29
C GLU A 85 6.20 -32.19 -16.39
N ALA A 86 7.30 -31.52 -16.02
CA ALA A 86 8.63 -32.13 -15.96
C ALA A 86 8.74 -33.22 -14.89
N ILE A 87 8.03 -33.06 -13.76
CA ILE A 87 8.02 -34.02 -12.64
C ILE A 87 7.10 -35.19 -12.94
N ASN A 88 5.89 -34.90 -13.46
CA ASN A 88 4.87 -35.90 -13.77
C ASN A 88 4.36 -35.71 -15.21
N PRO A 89 5.01 -36.30 -16.22
CA PRO A 89 4.58 -36.18 -17.61
C PRO A 89 3.20 -36.82 -17.79
N THR A 90 2.17 -36.00 -17.95
CA THR A 90 0.79 -36.46 -18.17
C THR A 90 0.42 -36.56 -19.66
N LYS A 91 1.25 -35.98 -20.54
CA LYS A 91 0.97 -35.86 -21.98
C LYS A 91 2.04 -36.54 -22.83
N GLN A 92 1.62 -37.02 -24.01
CA GLN A 92 2.54 -37.45 -25.08
C GLN A 92 2.87 -36.26 -25.99
N LEU A 93 4.13 -36.20 -26.44
CA LEU A 93 4.58 -35.19 -27.39
C LEU A 93 3.88 -35.40 -28.74
N ARG A 94 3.15 -34.37 -29.19
CA ARG A 94 2.48 -34.37 -30.49
C ARG A 94 3.51 -34.43 -31.64
N ASP A 95 3.12 -34.97 -32.79
CA ASP A 95 4.01 -35.21 -33.93
C ASP A 95 4.68 -33.93 -34.48
N ASP A 96 3.96 -32.81 -34.51
CA ASP A 96 4.49 -31.53 -35.01
C ASP A 96 5.59 -30.94 -34.10
N PRO A 97 5.36 -30.71 -32.78
CA PRO A 97 6.43 -30.30 -31.85
C PRO A 97 7.62 -31.26 -31.85
N LYS A 98 7.33 -32.57 -31.92
CA LYS A 98 8.36 -33.62 -31.97
C LYS A 98 9.28 -33.46 -33.17
N LYS A 99 8.72 -33.27 -34.37
CA LYS A 99 9.51 -33.08 -35.60
C LYS A 99 10.33 -31.79 -35.53
N THR A 100 9.75 -30.70 -35.05
CA THR A 100 10.46 -29.43 -34.87
C THR A 100 11.64 -29.59 -33.90
N LEU A 101 11.42 -30.19 -32.73
CA LEU A 101 12.45 -30.42 -31.73
C LEU A 101 13.62 -31.26 -32.27
N ILE A 102 13.31 -32.36 -32.96
CA ILE A 102 14.33 -33.25 -33.55
C ILE A 102 15.20 -32.49 -34.54
N ASN A 103 14.59 -31.71 -35.44
CA ASN A 103 15.31 -30.95 -36.45
C ASN A 103 16.16 -29.82 -35.82
N THR A 104 15.58 -29.08 -34.88
CA THR A 104 16.25 -27.93 -34.22
C THR A 104 17.49 -28.39 -33.45
N LEU A 105 17.40 -29.51 -32.72
CA LEU A 105 18.48 -30.05 -31.90
C LEU A 105 19.32 -31.13 -32.62
N LYS A 106 19.03 -31.42 -33.89
CA LYS A 106 19.72 -32.43 -34.73
C LYS A 106 19.80 -33.81 -34.07
N LEU A 107 18.66 -34.29 -33.55
CA LEU A 107 18.58 -35.52 -32.76
C LEU A 107 18.39 -36.79 -33.60
N GLU A 108 18.32 -36.70 -34.92
CA GLU A 108 17.94 -37.82 -35.81
C GLU A 108 18.88 -39.02 -35.68
N GLU A 109 20.20 -38.77 -35.66
CA GLU A 109 21.21 -39.82 -35.56
C GLU A 109 21.24 -40.44 -34.16
N LYS A 110 21.12 -39.61 -33.12
CA LYS A 110 21.05 -40.05 -31.72
C LYS A 110 19.82 -40.94 -31.48
N LEU A 111 18.65 -40.52 -31.96
CA LEU A 111 17.41 -41.31 -31.88
C LEU A 111 17.53 -42.63 -32.64
N ARG A 112 18.21 -42.64 -33.79
CA ARG A 112 18.43 -43.89 -34.56
C ARG A 112 19.23 -44.91 -33.74
N GLU A 113 20.29 -44.49 -33.08
CA GLU A 113 21.11 -45.38 -32.24
C GLU A 113 20.37 -45.81 -30.96
N LEU A 114 19.63 -44.91 -30.33
CA LEU A 114 18.79 -45.25 -29.17
C LEU A 114 17.70 -46.26 -29.54
N ARG A 115 16.99 -46.07 -30.66
CA ARG A 115 15.97 -47.02 -31.14
C ARG A 115 16.54 -48.42 -31.37
N LYS A 116 17.76 -48.54 -31.92
CA LYS A 116 18.44 -49.86 -32.06
C LYS A 116 18.67 -50.51 -30.69
N THR A 117 19.16 -49.71 -29.73
CA THR A 117 19.46 -50.17 -28.37
C THR A 117 18.20 -50.61 -27.62
N TRP A 118 17.15 -49.79 -27.66
CA TRP A 118 15.85 -50.11 -27.06
C TRP A 118 15.21 -51.33 -27.72
N THR A 119 15.25 -51.44 -29.06
CA THR A 119 14.73 -52.62 -29.77
C THR A 119 15.41 -53.91 -29.30
N ALA A 120 16.73 -53.89 -29.15
CA ALA A 120 17.48 -55.04 -28.67
C ALA A 120 17.12 -55.39 -27.22
N HIS A 121 16.96 -54.39 -26.36
CA HIS A 121 16.57 -54.59 -24.95
C HIS A 121 15.16 -55.15 -24.82
N LEU A 122 14.18 -54.52 -25.46
CA LEU A 122 12.76 -54.91 -25.40
C LEU A 122 12.54 -56.35 -25.89
N LEU A 123 13.19 -56.77 -26.98
CA LEU A 123 13.02 -58.11 -27.53
C LEU A 123 13.83 -59.19 -26.79
N ARG A 124 15.06 -58.89 -26.33
CA ARG A 124 15.98 -59.91 -25.78
C ARG A 124 15.94 -60.00 -24.25
N VAL A 125 15.64 -58.90 -23.57
CA VAL A 125 15.62 -58.81 -22.11
C VAL A 125 14.19 -58.83 -21.59
N GLU A 126 13.36 -57.88 -22.03
CA GLU A 126 11.96 -57.78 -21.58
C GLU A 126 11.01 -58.78 -22.27
N LYS A 127 11.42 -59.33 -23.43
CA LYS A 127 10.71 -60.36 -24.21
C LYS A 127 9.29 -59.95 -24.61
N ILE A 128 9.08 -58.68 -24.96
CA ILE A 128 7.79 -58.21 -25.47
C ILE A 128 7.43 -58.86 -26.81
N ASP A 129 6.14 -58.98 -27.12
CA ASP A 129 5.70 -59.46 -28.43
C ASP A 129 6.08 -58.46 -29.53
N PHE A 130 6.47 -58.97 -30.69
CA PHE A 130 6.81 -58.15 -31.85
C PHE A 130 5.63 -57.28 -32.30
N SER A 131 4.39 -57.73 -32.08
CA SER A 131 3.18 -56.96 -32.36
C SER A 131 3.09 -55.64 -31.54
N GLN A 132 3.68 -55.60 -30.36
CA GLN A 132 3.67 -54.45 -29.42
C GLN A 132 4.91 -53.57 -29.52
N LEU A 133 5.97 -54.05 -30.20
CA LEU A 133 7.27 -53.38 -30.29
C LEU A 133 7.20 -51.92 -30.75
N LYS A 134 6.33 -51.62 -31.72
CA LYS A 134 6.16 -50.25 -32.24
C LYS A 134 5.62 -49.29 -31.17
N GLU A 135 4.67 -49.75 -30.36
CA GLU A 135 4.06 -48.93 -29.31
C GLU A 135 5.06 -48.66 -28.18
N GLU A 136 5.78 -49.68 -27.72
CA GLU A 136 6.80 -49.54 -26.67
C GLU A 136 8.00 -48.69 -27.11
N LEU A 137 8.42 -48.80 -28.37
CA LEU A 137 9.44 -47.89 -28.92
C LEU A 137 8.97 -46.43 -28.96
N ASN A 138 7.70 -46.19 -29.31
CA ASN A 138 7.14 -44.84 -29.27
C ASN A 138 7.09 -44.29 -27.83
N LYS A 139 6.77 -45.12 -26.83
CA LYS A 139 6.82 -44.74 -25.40
C LYS A 139 8.24 -44.36 -24.99
N LYS A 140 9.24 -45.22 -25.26
CA LYS A 140 10.66 -44.93 -24.97
C LYS A 140 11.17 -43.66 -25.66
N GLU A 141 10.74 -43.43 -26.88
CA GLU A 141 11.08 -42.20 -27.60
C GLU A 141 10.42 -40.96 -27.01
N ASN A 142 9.17 -41.06 -26.56
CA ASN A 142 8.49 -39.99 -25.83
C ASN A 142 9.18 -39.72 -24.48
N GLU A 143 9.51 -40.77 -23.72
CA GLU A 143 10.27 -40.67 -22.46
C GLU A 143 11.62 -39.95 -22.64
N PHE A 144 12.26 -40.11 -23.81
CA PHE A 144 13.50 -39.42 -24.15
C PHE A 144 13.29 -37.97 -24.61
N LEU A 145 12.30 -37.72 -25.48
CA LEU A 145 12.11 -36.40 -26.11
C LEU A 145 11.31 -35.42 -25.25
N TYR A 146 10.40 -35.91 -24.41
CA TYR A 146 9.50 -35.05 -23.63
C TYR A 146 10.27 -34.16 -22.62
N PRO A 147 11.23 -34.66 -21.84
CA PRO A 147 12.03 -33.79 -20.96
C PRO A 147 12.82 -32.74 -21.73
N ILE A 148 13.39 -33.12 -22.89
CA ILE A 148 14.13 -32.19 -23.76
C ILE A 148 13.20 -31.11 -24.33
N PHE A 149 11.97 -31.47 -24.68
CA PHE A 149 10.94 -30.52 -25.10
C PHE A 149 10.64 -29.51 -23.99
N ILE A 150 10.36 -30.00 -22.77
CA ILE A 150 10.08 -29.13 -21.63
C ILE A 150 11.26 -28.19 -21.33
N GLU A 151 12.50 -28.68 -21.39
CA GLU A 151 13.69 -27.84 -21.25
C GLU A 151 13.77 -26.73 -22.31
N GLN A 152 13.42 -27.02 -23.57
CA GLN A 152 13.39 -26.02 -24.64
C GLN A 152 12.29 -24.97 -24.45
N GLU A 153 11.10 -25.37 -24.01
CA GLU A 153 10.01 -24.44 -23.73
C GLU A 153 10.33 -23.56 -22.53
N LEU A 154 10.89 -24.13 -21.45
CA LEU A 154 11.37 -23.37 -20.30
C LEU A 154 12.44 -22.35 -20.69
N GLU A 155 13.36 -22.70 -21.58
CA GLU A 155 14.38 -21.78 -22.08
C GLU A 155 13.79 -20.67 -22.96
N GLN A 156 12.76 -20.97 -23.76
CA GLN A 156 12.00 -19.94 -24.49
C GLN A 156 11.34 -18.95 -23.54
N CYS A 157 10.63 -19.44 -22.51
CA CYS A 157 10.01 -18.59 -21.50
C CYS A 157 11.05 -17.69 -20.78
N LYS A 158 12.22 -18.23 -20.41
CA LYS A 158 13.30 -17.42 -19.82
C LYS A 158 13.80 -16.33 -20.77
N ASN A 159 13.92 -16.64 -22.06
CA ASN A 159 14.34 -15.66 -23.05
C ASN A 159 13.30 -14.55 -23.23
N GLU A 160 12.00 -14.88 -23.20
CA GLU A 160 10.90 -13.89 -23.22
C GLU A 160 10.91 -13.00 -21.98
N LEU A 161 11.04 -13.58 -20.78
CA LEU A 161 11.25 -12.81 -19.55
C LEU A 161 12.49 -11.90 -19.63
N GLY A 162 13.57 -12.39 -20.25
CA GLY A 162 14.78 -11.59 -20.50
C GLY A 162 14.53 -10.38 -21.41
N LYS A 163 13.64 -10.50 -22.40
CA LYS A 163 13.25 -9.37 -23.27
C LYS A 163 12.43 -8.34 -22.49
N LEU A 164 11.43 -8.78 -21.74
CA LEU A 164 10.62 -7.89 -20.89
C LEU A 164 11.50 -7.15 -19.87
N LYS A 165 12.46 -7.84 -19.26
CA LYS A 165 13.45 -7.20 -18.39
C LYS A 165 14.28 -6.14 -19.12
N THR A 166 14.69 -6.43 -20.35
CA THR A 166 15.47 -5.48 -21.19
C THR A 166 14.64 -4.24 -21.53
N GLU A 167 13.34 -4.43 -21.78
CA GLU A 167 12.40 -3.34 -22.03
C GLU A 167 12.18 -2.46 -20.78
N LEU A 168 11.95 -3.07 -19.62
CA LEU A 168 11.82 -2.38 -18.33
C LEU A 168 13.06 -1.56 -17.96
N THR A 169 14.24 -2.01 -18.40
CA THR A 169 15.53 -1.38 -18.08
C THR A 169 16.13 -0.60 -19.25
N ASN A 170 15.35 -0.33 -20.29
CA ASN A 170 15.79 0.45 -21.44
C ASN A 170 16.02 1.93 -21.03
N PRO A 171 17.24 2.47 -21.15
CA PRO A 171 17.53 3.86 -20.78
C PRO A 171 16.80 4.91 -21.63
N GLU A 172 16.33 4.54 -22.82
CA GLU A 172 15.54 5.42 -23.68
C GLU A 172 14.04 5.42 -23.29
N SER A 173 13.62 4.52 -22.40
CA SER A 173 12.29 4.54 -21.79
C SER A 173 12.26 5.42 -20.54
N ASP A 174 11.09 5.95 -20.22
CA ASP A 174 10.83 6.75 -19.01
C ASP A 174 10.42 5.86 -17.80
N TYR A 175 10.51 4.52 -17.91
CA TYR A 175 10.21 3.60 -16.80
C TYR A 175 11.21 3.70 -15.65
N LEU A 176 12.51 3.81 -15.95
CA LEU A 176 13.55 3.90 -14.92
C LEU A 176 13.42 5.18 -14.10
N ALA A 177 13.16 6.32 -14.75
CA ALA A 177 12.91 7.58 -14.05
C ALA A 177 11.59 7.53 -13.26
N PHE A 178 10.58 6.81 -13.74
CA PHE A 178 9.35 6.56 -12.98
C PHE A 178 9.60 5.73 -11.71
N PHE A 179 10.33 4.62 -11.82
CA PHE A 179 10.69 3.77 -10.68
C PHE A 179 11.59 4.49 -9.67
N GLU A 180 12.59 5.23 -10.15
CA GLU A 180 13.49 6.02 -9.32
C GLU A 180 12.74 7.13 -8.59
N GLY A 181 11.90 7.89 -9.30
CA GLY A 181 11.06 8.93 -8.71
C GLY A 181 10.12 8.34 -7.65
N THR A 182 9.45 7.23 -7.97
CA THR A 182 8.61 6.49 -7.01
C THR A 182 9.42 6.11 -5.77
N GLU A 183 10.59 5.48 -5.94
CA GLU A 183 11.50 5.05 -4.85
C GLU A 183 11.95 6.22 -3.95
N ILE A 184 12.27 7.37 -4.53
CA ILE A 184 12.70 8.56 -3.79
C ILE A 184 11.59 9.10 -2.89
N TYR A 185 10.33 9.07 -3.34
CA TYR A 185 9.19 9.50 -2.52
C TYR A 185 8.86 8.49 -1.41
N GLN A 186 8.88 7.19 -1.70
CA GLN A 186 8.58 6.17 -0.67
C GLN A 186 9.70 6.02 0.37
N ARG A 187 10.98 6.09 -0.05
CA ARG A 187 12.15 5.67 0.74
C ARG A 187 13.32 6.64 0.65
N LEU A 188 13.06 7.90 0.98
CA LEU A 188 14.07 8.95 0.92
C LEU A 188 15.33 8.64 1.76
N TRP A 189 15.25 7.79 2.79
CA TRP A 189 16.41 7.45 3.62
C TRP A 189 17.50 6.65 2.89
N LEU A 190 17.13 5.84 1.88
CA LEU A 190 18.10 5.17 1.01
C LEU A 190 18.96 6.19 0.26
N HIS A 191 18.38 7.37 0.03
CA HIS A 191 18.95 8.51 -0.67
C HIS A 191 19.42 9.61 0.28
N SER A 192 19.53 9.33 1.58
CA SER A 192 19.88 10.31 2.63
C SER A 192 21.24 10.98 2.41
N TYR A 193 22.15 10.34 1.67
CA TYR A 193 23.44 10.91 1.29
C TYR A 193 23.31 12.11 0.33
N LEU A 194 22.15 12.27 -0.32
CA LEU A 194 21.80 13.42 -1.18
C LEU A 194 21.20 14.58 -0.37
N LEU A 195 20.86 14.38 0.91
CA LEU A 195 20.23 15.38 1.76
C LEU A 195 21.23 16.11 2.67
N GLU A 196 20.86 17.31 3.09
CA GLU A 196 21.55 18.04 4.15
C GLU A 196 21.49 17.27 5.48
N LYS A 197 22.64 17.14 6.16
CA LYS A 197 22.73 16.41 7.43
C LYS A 197 21.80 16.98 8.49
N GLY A 198 21.04 16.10 9.16
CA GLY A 198 20.24 16.43 10.34
C GLY A 198 18.76 16.71 10.11
N LYS A 199 18.23 16.58 8.88
CA LYS A 199 16.79 16.58 8.64
C LYS A 199 16.18 15.24 9.02
N GLN A 200 15.05 15.25 9.73
CA GLN A 200 14.25 14.06 9.95
C GLN A 200 13.74 13.58 8.60
N ILE A 201 14.09 12.34 8.24
CA ILE A 201 13.68 11.74 6.97
C ILE A 201 12.34 11.06 7.24
N LYS A 202 11.32 11.46 6.51
CA LYS A 202 9.97 10.88 6.49
C LYS A 202 9.44 10.99 5.08
N GLN A 203 8.32 10.34 4.79
CA GLN A 203 7.56 10.60 3.56
C GLN A 203 7.08 12.06 3.59
N ASP A 204 7.80 12.92 2.88
CA ASP A 204 7.51 14.34 2.76
C ASP A 204 7.74 14.75 1.31
N THR A 205 6.65 15.13 0.64
CA THR A 205 6.64 15.53 -0.76
C THR A 205 7.67 16.61 -1.05
N LEU A 206 7.78 17.64 -0.20
CA LEU A 206 8.67 18.77 -0.46
C LEU A 206 10.14 18.45 -0.16
N LEU A 207 10.39 17.47 0.71
CA LEU A 207 11.74 16.99 0.99
C LEU A 207 12.27 16.09 -0.15
N SER A 208 11.41 15.24 -0.73
CA SER A 208 11.75 14.34 -1.83
C SER A 208 11.77 15.01 -3.20
N ALA A 209 10.89 15.99 -3.43
CA ALA A 209 10.70 16.61 -4.75
C ALA A 209 11.99 17.11 -5.42
N PRO A 210 12.93 17.80 -4.75
CA PRO A 210 14.16 18.27 -5.39
C PRO A 210 15.03 17.17 -6.03
N LEU A 211 14.79 15.90 -5.72
CA LEU A 211 15.51 14.75 -6.28
C LEU A 211 14.72 13.99 -7.35
N ALA A 212 13.40 14.20 -7.41
CA ALA A 212 12.48 13.40 -8.23
C ALA A 212 11.62 14.23 -9.20
N LEU A 213 11.81 15.56 -9.25
CA LEU A 213 11.00 16.42 -10.09
C LEU A 213 11.27 16.20 -11.58
N SER A 214 10.23 16.25 -12.40
CA SER A 214 10.41 16.32 -13.85
C SER A 214 11.14 17.62 -14.24
N LYS A 215 11.99 17.56 -15.27
CA LYS A 215 12.73 18.75 -15.77
C LYS A 215 11.81 19.92 -16.09
N LYS A 216 10.62 19.65 -16.62
CA LYS A 216 9.63 20.68 -16.95
C LYS A 216 9.14 21.40 -15.70
N LEU A 217 8.83 20.66 -14.64
CA LEU A 217 8.44 21.25 -13.36
C LEU A 217 9.59 22.03 -12.73
N GLU A 218 10.79 21.47 -12.70
CA GLU A 218 11.99 22.18 -12.19
C GLU A 218 12.19 23.52 -12.90
N GLN A 219 12.10 23.54 -14.23
CA GLN A 219 12.26 24.75 -15.05
C GLN A 219 11.17 25.79 -14.79
N SER A 220 9.97 25.37 -14.39
CA SER A 220 8.85 26.24 -14.03
C SER A 220 8.87 26.70 -12.56
N GLY A 221 9.90 26.34 -11.79
CA GLY A 221 10.10 26.75 -10.40
C GLY A 221 9.79 25.65 -9.37
N GLY A 222 9.41 24.45 -9.82
CA GLY A 222 9.08 23.30 -8.98
C GLY A 222 7.67 23.35 -8.39
N ILE A 223 7.50 22.72 -7.24
CA ILE A 223 6.21 22.59 -6.55
C ILE A 223 6.21 23.37 -5.23
N CYS A 224 5.03 23.75 -4.75
CA CYS A 224 4.84 24.23 -3.39
C CYS A 224 3.56 23.69 -2.78
N ARG A 225 3.60 23.46 -1.46
CA ARG A 225 2.40 23.20 -0.66
C ARG A 225 1.76 24.53 -0.25
N ILE A 226 0.49 24.70 -0.60
CA ILE A 226 -0.26 25.95 -0.38
C ILE A 226 -1.36 25.81 0.69
N GLY A 227 -1.65 24.60 1.14
CA GLY A 227 -2.61 24.32 2.21
C GLY A 227 -2.44 22.90 2.74
N SER A 228 -2.79 22.70 4.01
CA SER A 228 -2.88 21.38 4.62
C SER A 228 -3.89 21.40 5.76
N PHE A 229 -4.77 20.39 5.82
CA PHE A 229 -5.76 20.23 6.88
C PHE A 229 -6.27 18.79 6.95
N ILE A 230 -6.87 18.43 8.08
CA ILE A 230 -7.45 17.10 8.34
C ILE A 230 -8.96 17.23 8.40
N GLY A 231 -9.68 16.26 7.85
CA GLY A 231 -11.13 16.21 7.98
C GLY A 231 -11.69 14.81 7.82
N GLY A 232 -12.94 14.67 8.26
CA GLY A 232 -13.73 13.46 8.15
C GLY A 232 -15.02 13.77 7.42
N TYR A 233 -15.40 12.92 6.48
CA TYR A 233 -16.46 13.23 5.51
C TYR A 233 -17.32 12.00 5.22
N ASN A 234 -18.59 12.24 4.97
CA ASN A 234 -19.43 11.33 4.19
C ASN A 234 -19.48 11.78 2.72
N SER A 235 -20.16 10.99 1.87
CA SER A 235 -20.28 11.28 0.44
C SER A 235 -20.87 12.68 0.13
N ASP A 236 -21.90 13.12 0.86
CA ASP A 236 -22.49 14.46 0.66
C ASP A 236 -21.50 15.56 1.04
N GLU A 237 -20.76 15.39 2.14
CA GLU A 237 -19.73 16.34 2.57
C GLU A 237 -18.58 16.41 1.56
N LEU A 238 -18.17 15.29 0.96
CA LEU A 238 -17.19 15.27 -0.13
C LEU A 238 -17.72 15.98 -1.39
N PHE A 239 -18.98 15.78 -1.76
CA PHE A 239 -19.56 16.54 -2.87
C PHE A 239 -19.47 18.05 -2.61
N GLN A 240 -19.80 18.49 -1.39
CA GLN A 240 -19.71 19.90 -0.99
C GLN A 240 -18.27 20.41 -0.95
N TYR A 241 -17.33 19.58 -0.49
CA TYR A 241 -15.91 19.85 -0.50
C TYR A 241 -15.44 20.23 -1.91
N PHE A 242 -15.63 19.34 -2.89
CA PHE A 242 -15.11 19.56 -4.24
C PHE A 242 -15.92 20.60 -5.01
N SER A 243 -17.23 20.72 -4.74
CA SER A 243 -18.08 21.74 -5.35
C SER A 243 -17.64 23.15 -4.97
N THR A 244 -17.37 23.38 -3.68
CA THR A 244 -16.95 24.69 -3.17
C THR A 244 -15.51 25.03 -3.57
N LEU A 245 -14.62 24.03 -3.61
CA LEU A 245 -13.27 24.20 -4.14
C LEU A 245 -13.29 24.59 -5.61
N LYS A 246 -13.99 23.82 -6.45
CA LYS A 246 -14.11 24.11 -7.89
C LYS A 246 -14.57 25.52 -8.17
N LYS A 247 -15.60 25.97 -7.43
CA LYS A 247 -16.14 27.33 -7.53
C LYS A 247 -15.12 28.39 -7.14
N GLU A 248 -14.31 28.16 -6.11
CA GLU A 248 -13.26 29.11 -5.73
C GLU A 248 -12.14 29.20 -6.78
N LEU A 249 -11.94 28.12 -7.54
CA LEU A 249 -10.98 28.04 -8.65
C LEU A 249 -11.52 28.62 -9.97
N ASP A 250 -12.75 29.14 -10.01
CA ASP A 250 -13.32 29.75 -11.20
C ASP A 250 -12.40 30.89 -11.73
N GLY A 251 -11.97 30.75 -12.98
CA GLY A 251 -11.10 31.72 -13.66
C GLY A 251 -9.59 31.44 -13.53
N ILE A 252 -9.19 30.44 -12.72
CA ILE A 252 -7.84 29.87 -12.75
C ILE A 252 -7.69 29.01 -14.02
N LYS A 253 -6.49 28.98 -14.59
CA LYS A 253 -6.20 28.13 -15.77
C LYS A 253 -5.25 27.00 -15.42
N GLU A 254 -4.37 27.22 -14.46
CA GLU A 254 -3.32 26.28 -14.11
C GLU A 254 -3.87 25.14 -13.24
N PRO A 255 -3.29 23.94 -13.32
CA PRO A 255 -3.75 22.81 -12.53
C PRO A 255 -3.41 22.97 -11.05
N ILE A 256 -4.25 22.36 -10.21
CA ILE A 256 -4.04 22.23 -8.76
C ILE A 256 -4.17 20.76 -8.37
N VAL A 257 -3.41 20.33 -7.38
CA VAL A 257 -3.39 18.95 -6.92
C VAL A 257 -3.64 18.86 -5.42
N LEU A 258 -4.41 17.85 -5.01
CA LEU A 258 -4.61 17.44 -3.64
C LEU A 258 -4.06 16.03 -3.48
N ILE A 259 -3.07 15.86 -2.60
CA ILE A 259 -2.70 14.53 -2.11
C ILE A 259 -3.52 14.28 -0.86
N LEU A 260 -4.35 13.23 -0.90
CA LEU A 260 -5.19 12.80 0.21
C LEU A 260 -4.55 11.57 0.86
N GLY A 261 -4.46 11.50 2.20
CA GLY A 261 -3.87 10.34 2.86
C GLY A 261 -4.43 10.01 4.26
N SER A 262 -4.43 8.72 4.60
CA SER A 262 -4.95 8.15 5.87
C SER A 262 -3.84 7.67 6.82
N GLY A 263 -2.58 7.88 6.46
CA GLY A 263 -1.40 7.44 7.21
C GLY A 263 -0.77 6.15 6.67
N ASP A 264 -1.58 5.26 6.10
CA ASP A 264 -1.20 3.99 5.47
C ASP A 264 -1.47 3.96 3.95
N HIS A 265 -2.27 4.91 3.46
CA HIS A 265 -2.60 5.04 2.04
C HIS A 265 -2.61 6.49 1.60
N ALA A 266 -2.23 6.73 0.34
CA ALA A 266 -2.21 8.04 -0.29
C ALA A 266 -2.70 7.97 -1.74
N ILE A 267 -3.48 8.97 -2.15
CA ILE A 267 -3.99 9.14 -3.52
C ILE A 267 -3.82 10.58 -3.98
N THR A 268 -3.92 10.79 -5.29
CA THR A 268 -3.90 12.12 -5.90
C THR A 268 -5.23 12.44 -6.54
N VAL A 269 -5.74 13.64 -6.25
CA VAL A 269 -6.89 14.25 -6.91
C VAL A 269 -6.46 15.61 -7.45
N GLY A 270 -6.31 15.72 -8.76
CA GLY A 270 -6.03 16.97 -9.46
C GLY A 270 -7.26 17.57 -10.10
N TYR A 271 -7.26 18.88 -10.28
CA TYR A 271 -8.22 19.58 -11.13
C TYR A 271 -7.46 20.31 -12.22
N ASP A 272 -7.84 20.07 -13.47
CA ASP A 272 -7.41 20.82 -14.65
C ASP A 272 -8.56 21.76 -15.06
N PRO A 273 -8.47 23.06 -14.75
CA PRO A 273 -9.51 24.02 -15.11
C PRO A 273 -9.66 24.23 -16.62
N THR A 274 -8.59 24.05 -17.41
CA THR A 274 -8.62 24.27 -18.87
C THR A 274 -9.45 23.22 -19.58
N LYS A 275 -9.30 21.96 -19.16
CA LYS A 275 -10.07 20.82 -19.66
C LYS A 275 -11.38 20.62 -18.91
N ASN A 276 -11.55 21.30 -17.78
CA ASN A 276 -12.66 21.13 -16.85
C ASN A 276 -12.85 19.65 -16.49
N GLU A 277 -11.79 19.03 -15.98
CA GLU A 277 -11.77 17.64 -15.53
C GLU A 277 -11.04 17.47 -14.20
N TRP A 278 -11.41 16.45 -13.46
CA TRP A 278 -10.69 15.95 -12.31
C TRP A 278 -9.84 14.75 -12.73
N LEU A 279 -8.60 14.74 -12.26
CA LEU A 279 -7.62 13.71 -12.55
C LEU A 279 -7.38 12.91 -11.27
N PHE A 280 -7.54 11.59 -11.35
CA PHE A 280 -7.47 10.74 -10.17
C PHE A 280 -6.37 9.69 -10.33
N VAL A 281 -5.49 9.58 -9.35
CA VAL A 281 -4.44 8.56 -9.29
C VAL A 281 -4.51 7.84 -7.96
N ASN A 282 -4.68 6.53 -8.05
CA ASN A 282 -4.55 5.61 -6.93
C ASN A 282 -3.73 4.42 -7.41
N GLY A 283 -2.68 4.05 -6.68
CA GLY A 283 -1.73 3.02 -7.10
C GLY A 283 -2.36 1.66 -7.38
N SER A 284 -3.53 1.37 -6.82
CA SER A 284 -4.26 0.11 -7.06
C SER A 284 -5.12 0.11 -8.33
N ARG A 285 -5.12 1.17 -9.15
CA ARG A 285 -5.95 1.19 -10.37
C ARG A 285 -5.40 2.12 -11.45
N LYS A 286 -5.96 1.97 -12.65
CA LYS A 286 -5.65 2.83 -13.79
C LYS A 286 -5.97 4.29 -13.45
N PRO A 287 -5.14 5.26 -13.89
CA PRO A 287 -5.44 6.68 -13.77
C PRO A 287 -6.80 7.01 -14.43
N GLU A 288 -7.54 7.96 -13.86
CA GLU A 288 -8.89 8.30 -14.36
C GLU A 288 -9.01 9.79 -14.70
N HIS A 289 -9.65 10.05 -15.85
CA HIS A 289 -10.20 11.35 -16.22
C HIS A 289 -11.69 11.40 -15.85
N ILE A 290 -12.08 12.34 -14.99
CA ILE A 290 -13.45 12.50 -14.52
C ILE A 290 -13.96 13.88 -14.99
N PRO A 291 -15.09 13.96 -15.72
CA PRO A 291 -15.66 15.24 -16.13
C PRO A 291 -15.87 16.18 -14.92
N GLY A 292 -15.55 17.47 -15.11
CA GLY A 292 -15.49 18.45 -14.01
C GLY A 292 -16.80 18.66 -13.26
N ASP A 293 -17.94 18.34 -13.88
CA ASP A 293 -19.28 18.37 -13.29
C ASP A 293 -19.67 17.08 -12.56
N ASN A 294 -18.94 15.98 -12.74
CA ASN A 294 -19.20 14.69 -12.12
C ASN A 294 -18.53 14.55 -10.74
N LEU A 295 -18.90 15.43 -9.82
CA LEU A 295 -18.37 15.45 -8.46
C LEU A 295 -18.82 14.23 -7.63
N GLN A 296 -19.93 13.60 -8.00
CA GLN A 296 -20.37 12.35 -7.37
C GLN A 296 -19.36 11.23 -7.61
N LYS A 297 -18.80 11.12 -8.82
CA LYS A 297 -17.75 10.13 -9.12
C LYS A 297 -16.46 10.42 -8.35
N VAL A 298 -16.06 11.68 -8.22
CA VAL A 298 -14.91 12.07 -7.36
C VAL A 298 -15.15 11.66 -5.91
N ALA A 299 -16.32 11.98 -5.36
CA ALA A 299 -16.68 11.60 -3.99
C ALA A 299 -16.72 10.08 -3.81
N GLN A 300 -17.31 9.34 -4.75
CA GLN A 300 -17.35 7.88 -4.71
C GLN A 300 -15.94 7.28 -4.74
N ASN A 301 -15.10 7.75 -5.65
CA ASN A 301 -13.72 7.28 -5.79
C ASN A 301 -12.90 7.46 -4.50
N ILE A 302 -13.15 8.54 -3.74
CA ILE A 302 -12.49 8.79 -2.44
C ILE A 302 -13.09 7.92 -1.34
N MET A 303 -14.41 7.70 -1.36
CA MET A 303 -15.08 6.80 -0.41
C MET A 303 -14.61 5.35 -0.60
N ASP A 304 -14.47 4.88 -1.85
CA ASP A 304 -13.99 3.52 -2.15
C ASP A 304 -12.60 3.27 -1.54
N VAL A 305 -11.79 4.32 -1.42
CA VAL A 305 -10.41 4.23 -0.91
C VAL A 305 -10.32 4.37 0.60
N PHE A 306 -11.04 5.33 1.21
CA PHE A 306 -10.82 5.71 2.61
C PHE A 306 -12.01 5.42 3.54
N ALA A 307 -13.11 4.85 3.05
CA ALA A 307 -14.30 4.71 3.88
C ALA A 307 -14.18 3.57 4.90
N MET A 308 -14.51 3.90 6.15
CA MET A 308 -14.85 2.94 7.19
C MET A 308 -16.35 3.06 7.48
N GLY A 309 -17.12 2.17 6.87
CA GLY A 309 -18.57 2.27 6.84
C GLY A 309 -19.02 3.40 5.89
N ASN A 310 -19.65 4.45 6.42
CA ASN A 310 -20.15 5.57 5.61
C ASN A 310 -19.38 6.89 5.82
N GLN A 311 -18.22 6.83 6.46
CA GLN A 311 -17.34 7.97 6.70
C GLN A 311 -15.94 7.63 6.21
N CYS A 312 -15.23 8.61 5.68
CA CYS A 312 -13.79 8.56 5.49
C CYS A 312 -13.10 9.64 6.32
N SER A 313 -11.79 9.52 6.53
CA SER A 313 -10.99 10.54 7.18
C SER A 313 -9.61 10.56 6.58
N PHE A 314 -9.12 11.75 6.23
CA PHE A 314 -7.82 11.90 5.59
C PHE A 314 -7.25 13.30 5.82
N VAL A 315 -5.93 13.38 5.66
CA VAL A 315 -5.17 14.61 5.53
C VAL A 315 -5.26 15.06 4.07
N THR A 316 -5.56 16.34 3.84
CA THR A 316 -5.44 16.97 2.53
C THR A 316 -4.15 17.77 2.51
N ASN A 317 -3.25 17.49 1.56
CA ASN A 317 -2.12 18.37 1.23
C ASN A 317 -2.34 18.95 -0.17
N ILE A 318 -2.37 20.28 -0.28
CA ILE A 318 -2.69 20.97 -1.52
C ILE A 318 -1.42 21.53 -2.14
N TYR A 319 -1.18 21.20 -3.40
CA TYR A 319 0.00 21.57 -4.17
C TYR A 319 -0.37 22.29 -5.46
N CYS A 320 0.49 23.22 -5.85
CA CYS A 320 0.48 23.83 -7.18
C CYS A 320 1.91 23.97 -7.69
N ASN A 321 2.02 24.35 -8.96
CA ASN A 321 3.28 24.83 -9.51
C ASN A 321 3.73 26.09 -8.76
N LYS A 322 5.01 26.17 -8.39
CA LYS A 322 5.58 27.27 -7.61
C LYS A 322 5.35 28.63 -8.25
N SER A 323 5.36 28.69 -9.59
CA SER A 323 5.08 29.93 -10.34
C SER A 323 3.71 30.55 -10.05
N ASN A 324 2.75 29.77 -9.57
CA ASN A 324 1.36 30.20 -9.32
C ASN A 324 1.01 30.30 -7.82
N GLU A 325 2.00 30.16 -6.93
CA GLU A 325 1.81 30.03 -5.49
C GLU A 325 0.93 31.13 -4.87
N GLU A 326 1.20 32.39 -5.20
CA GLU A 326 0.52 33.53 -4.58
C GLU A 326 -0.97 33.59 -4.91
N GLU A 327 -1.33 33.34 -6.18
CA GLU A 327 -2.74 33.35 -6.59
C GLU A 327 -3.49 32.16 -5.97
N PHE A 328 -2.90 30.96 -6.00
CA PHE A 328 -3.56 29.80 -5.40
C PHE A 328 -3.68 29.89 -3.88
N LYS A 329 -2.67 30.38 -3.15
CA LYS A 329 -2.78 30.61 -1.70
C LYS A 329 -3.94 31.53 -1.37
N LYS A 330 -4.12 32.60 -2.15
CA LYS A 330 -5.27 33.51 -1.98
C LYS A 330 -6.60 32.80 -2.17
N ARG A 331 -6.72 31.91 -3.16
CA ARG A 331 -7.92 31.07 -3.39
C ARG A 331 -8.16 30.10 -2.24
N ILE A 332 -7.15 29.37 -1.79
CA ILE A 332 -7.31 28.43 -0.67
C ILE A 332 -7.74 29.15 0.62
N VAL A 333 -7.13 30.30 0.94
CA VAL A 333 -7.54 31.12 2.10
C VAL A 333 -8.98 31.64 1.97
N ALA A 334 -9.44 31.96 0.76
CA ALA A 334 -10.81 32.37 0.51
C ALA A 334 -11.79 31.19 0.65
N TRP A 335 -11.44 30.02 0.11
CA TRP A 335 -12.20 28.78 0.22
C TRP A 335 -12.38 28.36 1.68
N GLU A 336 -11.30 28.37 2.46
CA GLU A 336 -11.34 28.01 3.89
C GLU A 336 -12.27 28.92 4.69
N LYS A 337 -12.42 30.19 4.30
CA LYS A 337 -13.34 31.14 4.96
C LYS A 337 -14.80 30.95 4.58
N GLN A 338 -15.11 30.14 3.55
CA GLN A 338 -16.49 29.93 3.14
C GLN A 338 -17.29 29.23 4.24
N PRO A 339 -18.56 29.61 4.48
CA PRO A 339 -19.39 28.99 5.51
C PRO A 339 -19.50 27.47 5.35
N LYS A 340 -19.56 26.99 4.10
CA LYS A 340 -19.70 25.56 3.84
C LYS A 340 -18.44 24.76 4.17
N PHE A 341 -17.27 25.35 3.91
CA PHE A 341 -15.99 24.76 4.34
C PHE A 341 -15.96 24.65 5.87
N GLN A 342 -16.28 25.73 6.58
CA GLN A 342 -16.31 25.74 8.05
C GLN A 342 -17.32 24.75 8.62
N GLU A 343 -18.46 24.54 7.96
CA GLU A 343 -19.48 23.57 8.36
C GLU A 343 -18.96 22.13 8.27
N ILE A 344 -18.41 21.71 7.13
CA ILE A 344 -17.99 20.31 6.92
C ILE A 344 -16.74 19.93 7.71
N HIS A 345 -15.90 20.91 8.08
CA HIS A 345 -14.69 20.71 8.91
C HIS A 345 -14.92 20.96 10.40
N ARG A 346 -16.15 21.26 10.82
CA ARG A 346 -16.43 21.50 12.24
C ARG A 346 -16.29 20.21 13.04
N ILE A 347 -15.44 20.26 14.06
CA ILE A 347 -15.34 19.20 15.08
C ILE A 347 -16.43 19.44 16.12
N ASP A 348 -17.56 18.74 15.96
CA ASP A 348 -18.66 18.69 16.93
C ASP A 348 -18.89 17.24 17.41
N ALA A 349 -19.75 17.06 18.42
CA ALA A 349 -20.09 15.76 18.96
C ALA A 349 -20.53 14.72 17.89
N LYS A 350 -21.17 15.16 16.79
CA LYS A 350 -21.55 14.26 15.70
C LYS A 350 -20.30 13.78 14.96
N LYS A 351 -19.42 14.69 14.55
CA LYS A 351 -18.16 14.36 13.86
C LYS A 351 -17.24 13.51 14.74
N VAL A 352 -17.14 13.81 16.04
CA VAL A 352 -16.36 13.00 17.01
C VAL A 352 -16.90 11.58 17.11
N LYS A 353 -18.22 11.40 17.16
CA LYS A 353 -18.85 10.07 17.19
C LYS A 353 -18.59 9.27 15.90
N GLN A 354 -18.57 9.96 14.76
CA GLN A 354 -18.48 9.35 13.44
C GLN A 354 -17.04 9.00 13.04
N SER A 355 -16.10 9.90 13.31
CA SER A 355 -14.72 9.83 12.79
C SER A 355 -13.66 10.16 13.83
N GLY A 356 -14.03 10.40 15.10
CA GLY A 356 -13.14 10.96 16.11
C GLY A 356 -11.84 10.18 16.28
N SER A 357 -11.90 8.85 16.39
CA SER A 357 -10.71 7.99 16.53
C SER A 357 -9.69 8.20 15.43
N HIS A 358 -10.12 8.13 14.16
CA HIS A 358 -9.26 8.35 13.00
C HIS A 358 -8.73 9.78 12.93
N LEU A 359 -9.58 10.77 13.18
CA LEU A 359 -9.15 12.17 13.20
C LEU A 359 -8.10 12.45 14.28
N LEU A 360 -8.18 11.78 15.43
CA LEU A 360 -7.19 11.94 16.50
C LEU A 360 -5.85 11.29 16.14
N LEU A 361 -5.88 10.12 15.49
CA LEU A 361 -4.68 9.45 15.01
C LEU A 361 -3.99 10.30 13.92
N LEU A 362 -4.74 10.76 12.92
CA LEU A 362 -4.22 11.65 11.88
C LEU A 362 -3.66 12.96 12.46
N ALA A 363 -4.36 13.58 13.40
CA ALA A 363 -3.87 14.80 14.05
C ALA A 363 -2.58 14.56 14.85
N ALA A 364 -2.43 13.38 15.47
CA ALA A 364 -1.19 12.99 16.11
C ALA A 364 -0.06 12.77 15.08
N MET A 365 -0.34 12.18 13.92
CA MET A 365 0.64 11.93 12.84
C MET A 365 1.08 13.21 12.13
N GLU A 366 0.18 14.17 11.94
CA GLU A 366 0.46 15.43 11.23
C GLU A 366 0.97 16.54 12.15
N ASN A 367 1.16 16.25 13.45
CA ASN A 367 1.52 17.24 14.46
C ASN A 367 0.51 18.41 14.56
N ASP A 368 -0.79 18.10 14.59
CA ASP A 368 -1.88 19.09 14.73
C ASP A 368 -2.46 19.11 16.16
N PRO A 369 -1.89 19.90 17.09
CA PRO A 369 -2.40 20.03 18.45
C PRO A 369 -3.79 20.70 18.51
N ILE A 370 -4.19 21.45 17.48
CA ILE A 370 -5.47 22.18 17.47
C ILE A 370 -6.63 21.19 17.32
N ILE A 371 -6.52 20.23 16.41
CA ILE A 371 -7.53 19.18 16.24
C ILE A 371 -7.57 18.26 17.47
N VAL A 372 -6.41 17.87 18.01
CA VAL A 372 -6.31 17.08 19.26
C VAL A 372 -7.09 17.77 20.39
N LYS A 373 -6.83 19.06 20.61
CA LYS A 373 -7.52 19.87 21.62
C LYS A 373 -9.04 19.91 21.40
N LYS A 374 -9.48 20.14 20.16
CA LYS A 374 -10.91 20.20 19.81
C LYS A 374 -11.60 18.86 20.07
N LEU A 375 -10.99 17.75 19.66
CA LEU A 375 -11.53 16.40 19.88
C LEU A 375 -11.66 16.07 21.37
N ILE A 376 -10.62 16.35 22.17
CA ILE A 376 -10.64 16.15 23.62
C ILE A 376 -11.72 17.02 24.29
N LYS A 377 -11.87 18.27 23.85
CA LYS A 377 -12.91 19.19 24.35
C LYS A 377 -14.33 18.66 24.11
N GLU A 378 -14.56 17.98 23.00
CA GLU A 378 -15.83 17.29 22.69
C GLU A 378 -15.99 15.95 23.45
N GLY A 379 -15.11 15.65 24.42
CA GLY A 379 -15.23 14.53 25.37
C GLY A 379 -14.49 13.26 24.96
N MET A 380 -13.75 13.31 23.86
CA MET A 380 -12.98 12.19 23.36
C MET A 380 -11.89 11.76 24.34
N ASN A 381 -11.77 10.44 24.58
CA ASN A 381 -10.72 9.89 25.43
C ASN A 381 -9.58 9.33 24.57
N PRO A 382 -8.40 9.99 24.49
CA PRO A 382 -7.28 9.49 23.69
C PRO A 382 -6.77 8.12 24.16
N ASN A 383 -6.98 7.77 25.43
CA ASN A 383 -6.56 6.50 26.01
C ASN A 383 -7.36 5.27 25.50
N LEU A 384 -8.47 5.50 24.78
CA LEU A 384 -9.31 4.45 24.21
C LEU A 384 -9.18 4.35 22.68
N VAL A 385 -8.23 5.08 22.10
CA VAL A 385 -8.00 5.11 20.66
C VAL A 385 -6.77 4.30 20.31
N ALA A 386 -6.96 3.35 19.40
CA ALA A 386 -5.90 2.65 18.70
C ALA A 386 -6.38 2.35 17.27
N ASP A 387 -5.46 2.32 16.31
CA ASP A 387 -5.73 1.73 14.99
C ASP A 387 -5.66 0.19 15.02
N GLU A 388 -5.82 -0.44 13.86
CA GLU A 388 -5.76 -1.89 13.70
C GLU A 388 -4.37 -2.46 14.01
N ASN A 389 -3.32 -1.66 13.80
CA ASN A 389 -1.95 -1.96 14.18
C ASN A 389 -1.70 -1.67 15.66
N GLY A 390 -2.67 -1.22 16.46
CA GLY A 390 -2.46 -0.89 17.87
C GLY A 390 -1.73 0.45 18.12
N ASN A 391 -1.50 1.26 17.09
CA ASN A 391 -0.90 2.59 17.24
C ASN A 391 -1.87 3.50 17.98
N THR A 392 -1.38 4.14 19.04
CA THR A 392 -2.15 5.11 19.83
C THR A 392 -1.68 6.54 19.54
N PRO A 393 -2.52 7.56 19.75
CA PRO A 393 -2.09 8.96 19.63
C PRO A 393 -0.86 9.29 20.50
N PHE A 394 -0.75 8.67 21.68
CA PHE A 394 0.40 8.83 22.57
C PHE A 394 1.68 8.21 21.99
N LEU A 395 1.59 6.99 21.45
CA LEU A 395 2.73 6.32 20.82
C LEU A 395 3.22 7.13 19.61
N ILE A 396 2.30 7.55 18.75
CA ILE A 396 2.61 8.39 17.58
C ILE A 396 3.31 9.67 18.03
N ALA A 397 2.76 10.38 19.02
CA ALA A 397 3.35 11.63 19.49
C ALA A 397 4.74 11.45 20.10
N VAL A 398 5.00 10.37 20.85
CA VAL A 398 6.34 10.06 21.36
C VAL A 398 7.28 9.77 20.20
N CYS A 399 6.94 8.82 19.35
CA CYS A 399 7.87 8.32 18.34
C CYS A 399 8.16 9.34 17.23
N CYS A 400 7.18 10.19 16.87
CA CYS A 400 7.38 11.28 15.92
C CYS A 400 7.94 12.56 16.58
N ASN A 401 8.16 12.55 17.90
CA ASN A 401 8.62 13.70 18.69
C ASN A 401 7.71 14.94 18.58
N HIS A 402 6.39 14.73 18.60
CA HIS A 402 5.38 15.79 18.52
C HIS A 402 5.02 16.33 19.90
N ILE A 403 5.83 17.29 20.37
CA ILE A 403 5.79 17.85 21.73
C ILE A 403 4.44 18.50 22.05
N GLU A 404 3.93 19.35 21.15
CA GLU A 404 2.68 20.09 21.36
C GLU A 404 1.46 19.16 21.36
N VAL A 405 1.46 18.17 20.47
CA VAL A 405 0.44 17.11 20.48
C VAL A 405 0.47 16.35 21.81
N MET A 406 1.65 15.94 22.28
CA MET A 406 1.78 15.26 23.56
C MET A 406 1.24 16.12 24.71
N ALA A 407 1.54 17.42 24.72
CA ALA A 407 1.03 18.34 25.73
C ALA A 407 -0.52 18.42 25.74
N GLU A 408 -1.16 18.53 24.57
CA GLU A 408 -2.62 18.55 24.47
C GLU A 408 -3.25 17.19 24.81
N LEU A 409 -2.61 16.07 24.47
CA LEU A 409 -3.06 14.73 24.87
C LEU A 409 -3.02 14.56 26.40
N LEU A 410 -1.93 15.01 27.05
CA LEU A 410 -1.76 14.97 28.51
C LEU A 410 -2.69 15.95 29.24
N ALA A 411 -3.20 16.97 28.57
CA ALA A 411 -4.21 17.88 29.12
C ALA A 411 -5.61 17.25 29.21
N CYS A 412 -5.80 16.03 28.70
CA CYS A 412 -7.06 15.31 28.82
C CYS A 412 -7.45 15.13 30.31
N PRO A 413 -8.68 15.49 30.73
CA PRO A 413 -9.09 15.35 32.14
C PRO A 413 -9.29 13.90 32.57
N LYS A 414 -9.30 12.95 31.62
CA LYS A 414 -9.46 11.52 31.90
C LYS A 414 -8.11 10.89 32.25
N LYS A 415 -8.15 9.81 33.02
CA LYS A 415 -6.98 9.03 33.41
C LYS A 415 -6.28 8.45 32.18
N ILE A 416 -5.00 8.77 32.00
CA ILE A 416 -4.14 8.29 30.91
C ILE A 416 -3.28 7.12 31.40
N THR A 417 -3.18 6.08 30.60
CA THR A 417 -2.29 4.95 30.87
C THR A 417 -0.87 5.29 30.38
N MET A 418 0.11 5.23 31.27
CA MET A 418 1.52 5.56 30.95
C MET A 418 2.36 4.34 30.55
N SER A 419 1.83 3.13 30.72
CA SER A 419 2.48 1.89 30.33
C SER A 419 1.89 1.35 29.04
N LEU A 420 2.76 0.92 28.14
CA LEU A 420 2.41 0.26 26.88
C LEU A 420 2.92 -1.17 26.92
N ASN A 421 2.12 -2.09 26.39
CA ASN A 421 2.52 -3.46 26.10
C ASN A 421 2.61 -3.59 24.59
N VAL A 422 3.81 -3.74 24.05
CA VAL A 422 4.05 -3.64 22.61
C VAL A 422 4.71 -4.91 22.09
N GLN A 423 4.19 -5.44 20.97
CA GLN A 423 4.87 -6.49 20.25
C GLN A 423 6.15 -5.92 19.64
N VAL A 424 7.27 -6.60 19.86
CA VAL A 424 8.59 -6.12 19.45
C VAL A 424 8.64 -5.82 17.95
N ASP A 425 8.06 -6.67 17.11
CA ASP A 425 8.02 -6.46 15.65
C ASP A 425 7.21 -5.22 15.25
N SER A 426 6.10 -4.94 15.93
CA SER A 426 5.32 -3.73 15.67
C SER A 426 6.07 -2.46 16.07
N LEU A 427 6.86 -2.53 17.16
CA LEU A 427 7.74 -1.42 17.55
C LEU A 427 8.83 -1.18 16.51
N TYR A 428 9.43 -2.24 15.95
CA TYR A 428 10.40 -2.12 14.86
C TYR A 428 9.77 -1.70 13.54
N LYS A 429 8.58 -2.19 13.20
CA LYS A 429 7.79 -1.73 12.03
C LYS A 429 7.53 -0.23 12.15
N PHE A 430 6.98 0.21 13.27
CA PHE A 430 6.79 1.63 13.55
C PHE A 430 8.11 2.40 13.48
N ALA A 431 9.18 1.90 14.10
CA ALA A 431 10.48 2.56 14.08
C ALA A 431 11.02 2.70 12.64
N ARG A 432 10.81 1.72 11.77
CA ARG A 432 11.17 1.80 10.35
C ARG A 432 10.30 2.81 9.60
N GLU A 433 8.99 2.79 9.81
CA GLU A 433 8.03 3.74 9.22
C GLU A 433 8.31 5.19 9.65
N ALA A 434 8.58 5.37 10.95
CA ALA A 434 8.98 6.65 11.54
C ALA A 434 10.48 6.95 11.40
N GLN A 435 11.24 6.06 10.75
CA GLN A 435 12.66 6.17 10.44
C GLN A 435 13.55 6.53 11.65
N ILE A 436 13.20 5.94 12.79
CA ILE A 436 13.93 5.99 14.05
C ILE A 436 15.09 4.99 13.99
N TYR A 437 16.27 5.38 14.50
CA TYR A 437 17.40 4.46 14.62
C TYR A 437 17.02 3.26 15.50
N GLU A 438 17.02 2.06 14.89
CA GLU A 438 16.69 0.80 15.58
C GLU A 438 17.58 0.56 16.81
N HIS A 439 18.79 1.12 16.87
CA HIS A 439 19.68 1.02 18.03
C HIS A 439 19.03 1.48 19.35
N SER A 440 18.29 2.58 19.34
CA SER A 440 17.60 3.09 20.54
C SER A 440 16.47 2.15 20.99
N ILE A 441 15.76 1.55 20.03
CA ILE A 441 14.73 0.55 20.29
C ILE A 441 15.36 -0.75 20.80
N ASP A 442 16.47 -1.17 20.20
CA ASP A 442 17.28 -2.31 20.61
C ASP A 442 17.70 -2.22 22.08
N GLU A 443 18.20 -1.07 22.52
CA GLU A 443 18.58 -0.86 23.92
C GLU A 443 17.39 -1.00 24.87
N LEU A 444 16.24 -0.44 24.50
CA LEU A 444 15.00 -0.56 25.27
C LEU A 444 14.53 -2.02 25.35
N VAL A 445 14.47 -2.71 24.22
CA VAL A 445 14.06 -4.12 24.10
C VAL A 445 14.98 -5.03 24.91
N LYS A 446 16.31 -4.89 24.74
CA LYS A 446 17.33 -5.67 25.48
C LYS A 446 17.26 -5.42 26.98
N LYS A 447 16.97 -4.18 27.41
CA LYS A 447 16.78 -3.85 28.84
C LYS A 447 15.55 -4.53 29.43
N LYS A 448 14.47 -4.70 28.66
CA LYS A 448 13.22 -5.33 29.12
C LYS A 448 13.24 -6.85 29.08
N ILE A 449 13.83 -7.45 28.06
CA ILE A 449 13.85 -8.92 27.87
C ILE A 449 15.06 -9.58 28.56
N GLY A 450 16.17 -8.85 28.70
CA GLY A 450 17.47 -9.33 29.17
C GLY A 450 18.43 -9.56 28.01
N ARG A 451 19.70 -9.11 28.15
CA ARG A 451 20.69 -9.02 27.06
C ARG A 451 21.10 -10.35 26.39
N GLU A 452 20.73 -11.49 26.96
CA GLU A 452 21.16 -12.83 26.53
C GLU A 452 20.04 -13.71 25.93
N LYS A 453 18.81 -13.21 25.82
CA LYS A 453 17.68 -13.98 25.26
C LYS A 453 17.50 -13.71 23.76
N THR A 454 17.18 -14.76 23.01
CA THR A 454 16.72 -14.66 21.62
C THR A 454 15.37 -13.94 21.57
N ILE A 455 15.26 -12.91 20.74
CA ILE A 455 14.00 -12.16 20.53
C ILE A 455 13.12 -12.99 19.61
N ASP A 456 11.95 -13.40 20.10
CA ASP A 456 10.89 -13.94 19.25
C ASP A 456 10.03 -12.78 18.70
N SER A 457 9.71 -12.84 17.41
CA SER A 457 8.78 -11.97 16.67
C SER A 457 7.47 -11.67 17.40
N THR A 458 6.95 -12.62 18.17
CA THR A 458 5.68 -12.49 18.91
C THR A 458 5.85 -11.93 20.34
N THR A 459 7.08 -11.61 20.75
CA THR A 459 7.36 -11.16 22.12
C THR A 459 6.67 -9.83 22.40
N VAL A 460 5.89 -9.78 23.49
CA VAL A 460 5.30 -8.55 24.01
C VAL A 460 6.17 -8.00 25.14
N ILE A 461 6.61 -6.75 25.02
CA ILE A 461 7.36 -6.04 26.06
C ILE A 461 6.53 -4.94 26.70
N SER A 462 6.71 -4.75 28.01
CA SER A 462 6.06 -3.68 28.76
C SER A 462 7.04 -2.57 29.11
N PHE A 463 6.72 -1.33 28.73
CA PHE A 463 7.52 -0.14 29.05
C PHE A 463 6.62 1.10 29.23
N SER A 464 7.12 2.12 29.92
CA SER A 464 6.41 3.39 30.00
C SER A 464 6.70 4.30 28.80
N LEU A 465 5.76 5.20 28.48
CA LEU A 465 5.98 6.25 27.48
C LEU A 465 7.25 7.07 27.80
N HIS A 466 7.52 7.31 29.10
CA HIS A 466 8.74 7.99 29.55
C HIS A 466 10.01 7.19 29.24
N GLU A 467 9.99 5.87 29.45
CA GLU A 467 11.12 5.00 29.10
C GLU A 467 11.40 5.01 27.59
N LEU A 468 10.34 4.99 26.77
CA LEU A 468 10.47 5.09 25.31
C LEU A 468 11.05 6.44 24.89
N ALA A 469 10.45 7.55 25.34
CA ALA A 469 10.93 8.90 25.03
C ALA A 469 12.41 9.10 25.45
N THR A 470 12.80 8.50 26.58
CA THR A 470 14.18 8.53 27.06
C THR A 470 15.11 7.72 26.17
N ALA A 471 14.72 6.50 25.76
CA ALA A 471 15.51 5.67 24.85
C ALA A 471 15.72 6.33 23.48
N LEU A 472 14.71 7.07 23.01
CA LEU A 472 14.76 7.86 21.77
C LEU A 472 15.55 9.17 21.92
N GLY A 473 15.94 9.56 23.14
CA GLY A 473 16.64 10.82 23.40
C GLY A 473 15.74 12.06 23.35
N TYR A 474 14.42 11.90 23.35
CA TYR A 474 13.44 12.98 23.28
C TYR A 474 13.22 13.60 24.67
N THR A 475 14.16 14.45 25.07
CA THR A 475 14.23 15.04 26.41
C THR A 475 12.99 15.86 26.79
N GLU A 476 12.43 16.62 25.86
CA GLU A 476 11.27 17.47 26.12
C GLU A 476 9.99 16.65 26.37
N ILE A 477 9.71 15.68 25.51
CA ILE A 477 8.60 14.73 25.72
C ILE A 477 8.80 13.92 27.00
N SER A 478 10.02 13.43 27.25
CA SER A 478 10.34 12.71 28.48
C SER A 478 10.05 13.57 29.73
N ASN A 479 10.42 14.85 29.71
CA ASN A 479 10.12 15.79 30.79
C ASN A 479 8.62 16.02 30.96
N LEU A 480 7.85 16.17 29.87
CA LEU A 480 6.39 16.30 29.93
C LEU A 480 5.74 15.08 30.60
N LEU A 481 6.15 13.88 30.19
CA LEU A 481 5.65 12.62 30.74
C LEU A 481 6.02 12.48 32.23
N SER A 482 7.26 12.79 32.61
CA SER A 482 7.70 12.76 34.00
C SER A 482 6.92 13.74 34.89
N GLN A 483 6.68 14.97 34.40
CA GLN A 483 5.90 15.96 35.13
C GLN A 483 4.44 15.52 35.32
N TYR A 484 3.85 14.88 34.30
CA TYR A 484 2.50 14.34 34.41
C TYR A 484 2.43 13.22 35.47
N GLU A 485 3.36 12.26 35.43
CA GLU A 485 3.44 11.17 36.41
C GLU A 485 3.63 11.68 37.85
N GLN A 486 4.44 12.72 38.04
CA GLN A 486 4.66 13.34 39.36
C GLN A 486 3.43 14.09 39.89
N LYS A 487 2.62 14.71 39.02
CA LYS A 487 1.41 15.45 39.40
C LYS A 487 0.22 14.53 39.69
N GLU A 488 0.19 13.33 39.10
CA GLU A 488 -0.91 12.37 39.22
C GLU A 488 -0.46 10.97 39.74
N PRO A 489 0.26 10.88 40.88
CA PRO A 489 0.98 9.67 41.31
C PRO A 489 0.11 8.49 41.73
N GLY A 490 -1.23 8.66 41.83
CA GLY A 490 -2.18 7.62 42.22
C GLY A 490 -3.00 7.03 41.06
N LYS A 491 -2.65 7.36 39.80
CA LYS A 491 -3.50 7.09 38.63
C LYS A 491 -2.77 6.32 37.51
N THR A 492 -1.79 5.48 37.82
CA THR A 492 -1.30 4.47 36.87
C THR A 492 -1.95 3.13 37.22
N ASN A 493 -2.97 2.71 36.47
CA ASN A 493 -3.37 1.29 36.55
C ASN A 493 -2.37 0.51 35.71
N SER A 494 -1.73 -0.47 36.35
CA SER A 494 -1.08 -1.60 35.67
C SER A 494 -2.13 -2.58 35.13
N ASP A 495 -3.27 -2.09 34.66
CA ASP A 495 -4.28 -2.96 34.05
C ASP A 495 -3.70 -3.43 32.72
N ASN A 496 -3.45 -4.74 32.65
CA ASN A 496 -2.90 -5.47 31.52
C ASN A 496 -3.78 -5.27 30.28
N PHE A 497 -3.60 -4.18 29.55
CA PHE A 497 -4.02 -4.12 28.16
C PHE A 497 -2.86 -4.64 27.32
N VAL A 498 -3.01 -5.87 26.82
CA VAL A 498 -2.21 -6.37 25.70
C VAL A 498 -2.64 -5.51 24.51
N PHE A 499 -1.83 -4.52 24.16
CA PHE A 499 -1.97 -3.88 22.86
C PHE A 499 -1.43 -4.88 21.83
N PHE A 500 -1.93 -4.83 20.60
CA PHE A 500 -1.73 -5.84 19.53
C PHE A 500 -2.56 -7.12 19.75
N LYS A 501 -3.79 -7.15 19.20
CA LYS A 501 -4.59 -8.39 19.13
C LYS A 501 -4.07 -9.23 17.97
N THR A 502 -3.51 -10.39 18.25
CA THR A 502 -3.29 -11.43 17.23
C THR A 502 -4.64 -12.03 16.79
N GLU A 503 -4.70 -12.65 15.62
CA GLU A 503 -5.86 -13.44 15.17
C GLU A 503 -6.27 -14.53 16.20
N GLU A 504 -5.33 -15.02 17.01
CA GLU A 504 -5.59 -15.94 18.12
C GLU A 504 -6.41 -15.32 19.27
N TYR A 505 -6.31 -14.01 19.50
CA TYR A 505 -7.14 -13.30 20.48
C TYR A 505 -8.57 -13.06 19.95
N LEU A 506 -8.72 -12.87 18.64
CA LEU A 506 -10.02 -12.72 17.98
C LEU A 506 -10.79 -14.05 17.96
N SER A 507 -10.12 -15.16 17.67
CA SER A 507 -10.73 -16.50 17.70
C SER A 507 -11.15 -16.94 19.12
N SER A 508 -10.39 -16.59 20.16
CA SER A 508 -10.75 -16.92 21.56
C SER A 508 -11.82 -16.01 22.19
N SER A 509 -12.04 -14.79 21.69
CA SER A 509 -13.11 -13.90 22.19
C SER A 509 -14.53 -14.23 21.66
N SER A 510 -14.63 -15.15 20.70
CA SER A 510 -15.92 -15.67 20.18
C SER A 510 -16.74 -16.52 21.18
N MET A 511 -16.25 -16.72 22.42
CA MET A 511 -16.96 -17.50 23.44
C MET A 511 -17.52 -16.69 24.63
N SER A 512 -17.52 -15.35 24.58
CA SER A 512 -18.18 -14.56 25.64
C SER A 512 -19.03 -13.38 25.15
N SER A 513 -19.92 -13.65 24.18
CA SER A 513 -21.15 -12.86 24.06
C SER A 513 -22.27 -13.52 24.85
N SER A 514 -22.63 -12.92 25.98
CA SER A 514 -23.87 -13.24 26.68
C SER A 514 -25.05 -12.90 25.77
N LYS A 515 -25.70 -13.93 25.21
CA LYS A 515 -26.97 -13.82 24.51
C LYS A 515 -28.00 -13.12 25.43
N PRO A 516 -28.73 -12.10 24.96
CA PRO A 516 -29.97 -11.70 25.60
C PRO A 516 -30.99 -12.83 25.46
N SER A 517 -31.69 -13.13 26.55
CA SER A 517 -32.73 -14.14 26.65
C SER A 517 -33.82 -13.94 25.60
N ALA A 518 -34.14 -14.99 24.85
CA ALA A 518 -35.28 -15.04 23.94
C ALA A 518 -36.61 -15.00 24.72
N GLU A 519 -37.32 -13.87 24.65
CA GLU A 519 -38.76 -13.87 24.87
C GLU A 519 -39.45 -14.51 23.66
N LYS A 520 -40.24 -15.56 23.93
CA LYS A 520 -41.08 -16.23 22.93
C LYS A 520 -42.07 -15.23 22.32
N LYS A 521 -41.88 -14.87 21.05
CA LYS A 521 -42.95 -14.38 20.18
C LYS A 521 -43.50 -15.55 19.36
N THR A 522 -44.77 -15.82 19.57
CA THR A 522 -45.63 -16.75 18.84
C THR A 522 -45.65 -16.40 17.35
N ALA A 523 -45.50 -17.42 16.50
CA ALA A 523 -45.55 -17.33 15.06
C ALA A 523 -46.95 -16.92 14.55
N LEU A 524 -46.98 -15.98 13.61
CA LEU A 524 -48.12 -15.76 12.71
C LEU A 524 -47.80 -16.43 11.36
N PRO A 525 -48.76 -17.11 10.72
CA PRO A 525 -48.51 -17.90 9.51
C PRO A 525 -48.30 -17.04 8.26
N ASN A 526 -47.50 -17.60 7.35
CA ASN A 526 -47.11 -17.07 6.05
C ASN A 526 -48.33 -16.93 5.10
N PRO A 527 -48.63 -15.75 4.53
CA PRO A 527 -49.81 -15.51 3.69
C PRO A 527 -49.70 -16.03 2.24
N PHE A 528 -48.82 -17.00 1.96
CA PHE A 528 -48.57 -17.49 0.58
C PHE A 528 -48.58 -19.01 0.39
N GLU A 529 -49.23 -19.79 1.27
CA GLU A 529 -49.47 -21.21 0.99
C GLU A 529 -50.92 -21.46 0.55
N ASN A 530 -51.04 -21.98 -0.68
CA ASN A 530 -52.29 -22.39 -1.31
C ASN A 530 -52.75 -23.74 -0.75
N HIS A 531 -54.05 -23.79 -0.45
CA HIS A 531 -54.94 -24.93 -0.18
C HIS A 531 -54.85 -25.64 1.17
#